data_AF-A0AAD7G368-F1
#
_entry.id   AF-A0AAD7G368-F1
#
_cell.length_a   1.000
_cell.length_b   1.000
_cell.length_c   1.000
_cell.angle_alpha   90.00
_cell.angle_beta   90.00
_cell.angle_gamma   90.00
#
_symmetry.space_group_name_H-M   'P 1'
#
loop_
_entity.id
_entity.type
_entity.pdbx_description
1 polymer ?
#
loop_
_entity_poly.entity_id
_entity_poly.type
_entity_poly.pdbx_seq_one_letter_code
_entity_poly.pdbx_strand_id
1 'polypeptide(L)'
;YLRSKTCPMSTDGFLVPNTPMVHIHIAVFDELTVIGVTSSQVMFDVIGTQTLLRAWTRLLAGENVDAIQGMDWDVAPFESFRGACDVNLVRGYGSHLPGLLVPLVRLWMRGPEVRKLIRVPKAFLEELKREIMLDLKLKGLSERVDIYDVPLAWWLKISYSVRKCGDKTPIHVHRPVNLWPMCIFPGDSTLTHPYINNTSSTIPLPPLAVSAFQTEPLGELALRIWRAITLYHTDLCTIQAEL
;
A
#
# COMPACT_ATOMS: atom_id res chain seq x y z
N TYR A 1 -11.75 -17.29 2.25
CA TYR A 1 -11.66 -17.44 0.78
C TYR A 1 -11.80 -16.08 0.11
N LEU A 2 -10.73 -15.59 -0.52
CA LEU A 2 -10.67 -14.27 -1.18
C LEU A 2 -11.10 -14.29 -2.66
N ARG A 3 -11.47 -15.46 -3.21
CA ARG A 3 -11.87 -15.59 -4.61
C ARG A 3 -13.38 -15.86 -4.69
N SER A 4 -14.08 -15.07 -5.51
CA SER A 4 -15.44 -15.37 -5.93
C SER A 4 -15.48 -16.78 -6.56
N LYS A 5 -16.64 -17.46 -6.51
CA LYS A 5 -16.85 -18.71 -7.27
C LYS A 5 -16.60 -18.53 -8.77
N THR A 6 -16.71 -17.29 -9.27
CA THR A 6 -16.48 -16.91 -10.66
C THR A 6 -15.08 -16.35 -10.93
N CYS A 7 -14.17 -16.37 -9.94
CA CYS A 7 -12.82 -15.85 -10.12
C CYS A 7 -12.05 -16.72 -11.14
N PRO A 8 -11.43 -16.12 -12.17
CA PRO A 8 -10.63 -16.87 -13.14
C PRO A 8 -9.54 -17.70 -12.46
N MET A 9 -9.35 -18.93 -12.95
CA MET A 9 -8.42 -19.91 -12.40
C MET A 9 -7.04 -19.90 -13.08
N SER A 10 -6.92 -19.17 -14.19
CA SER A 10 -5.68 -19.00 -14.96
C SER A 10 -5.49 -17.52 -15.34
N THR A 11 -4.25 -17.14 -15.65
CA THR A 11 -3.90 -15.81 -16.21
C THR A 11 -4.65 -15.52 -17.50
N ASP A 12 -4.81 -16.52 -18.38
CA ASP A 12 -5.55 -16.35 -19.63
C ASP A 12 -7.02 -16.02 -19.37
N GLY A 13 -7.60 -16.54 -18.29
CA GLY A 13 -8.94 -16.20 -17.84
C GLY A 13 -9.09 -14.76 -17.34
N PHE A 14 -8.00 -14.07 -17.01
CA PHE A 14 -7.99 -12.62 -16.71
C PHE A 14 -7.80 -11.76 -17.96
N LEU A 15 -7.32 -12.32 -19.06
CA LEU A 15 -6.98 -11.61 -20.30
C LEU A 15 -8.00 -11.84 -21.42
N VAL A 16 -9.20 -12.35 -21.09
CA VAL A 16 -10.26 -12.54 -22.07
C VAL A 16 -10.61 -11.17 -22.68
N PRO A 17 -10.53 -11.01 -24.02
CA PRO A 17 -10.89 -9.76 -24.67
C PRO A 17 -12.30 -9.31 -24.26
N ASN A 18 -12.49 -7.99 -24.12
CA ASN A 18 -13.75 -7.39 -23.69
C ASN A 18 -14.20 -7.76 -22.26
N THR A 19 -13.29 -8.22 -21.40
CA THR A 19 -13.58 -8.35 -19.97
C THR A 19 -13.68 -6.95 -19.34
N PRO A 20 -14.78 -6.61 -18.68
CA PRO A 20 -14.92 -5.32 -18.03
C PRO A 20 -13.89 -5.17 -16.91
N MET A 21 -13.10 -4.10 -16.98
CA MET A 21 -12.06 -3.78 -16.00
C MET A 21 -12.59 -2.97 -14.81
N VAL A 22 -13.80 -2.40 -14.96
CA VAL A 22 -14.53 -1.69 -13.91
C VAL A 22 -15.96 -2.21 -13.90
N HIS A 23 -16.46 -2.55 -12.72
CA HIS A 23 -17.82 -3.00 -12.48
C HIS A 23 -18.43 -2.14 -11.38
N ILE A 24 -19.61 -1.59 -11.66
CA ILE A 24 -20.39 -0.78 -10.73
C ILE A 24 -21.63 -1.58 -10.34
N HIS A 25 -21.85 -1.72 -9.03
CA HIS A 25 -23.03 -2.34 -8.49
C HIS A 25 -23.77 -1.31 -7.63
N ILE A 26 -25.04 -1.07 -7.95
CA ILE A 26 -25.90 -0.14 -7.20
C ILE A 26 -26.99 -0.97 -6.54
N ALA A 27 -27.06 -0.90 -5.22
CA ALA A 27 -28.12 -1.50 -4.43
C ALA A 27 -28.89 -0.39 -3.72
N VAL A 28 -30.19 -0.29 -4.00
CA VAL A 28 -31.08 0.70 -3.41
C VAL A 28 -31.91 -0.01 -2.33
N PHE A 29 -31.89 0.54 -1.13
CA PHE A 29 -32.71 0.16 0.02
C PHE A 29 -33.62 1.35 0.37
N ASP A 30 -34.63 1.12 1.20
CA ASP A 30 -35.64 2.14 1.55
C ASP A 30 -35.02 3.43 2.11
N GLU A 31 -33.94 3.32 2.89
CA GLU A 31 -33.29 4.46 3.57
C GLU A 31 -31.88 4.78 3.05
N LEU A 32 -31.31 3.93 2.18
CA LEU A 32 -29.92 4.12 1.74
C LEU A 32 -29.66 3.51 0.36
N THR A 33 -28.75 4.12 -0.39
CA THR A 33 -28.21 3.56 -1.63
C THR A 33 -26.74 3.20 -1.42
N VAL A 34 -26.38 1.94 -1.67
CA VAL A 34 -24.98 1.47 -1.68
C VAL A 34 -24.49 1.43 -3.11
N ILE A 35 -23.37 2.10 -3.36
CA ILE A 35 -22.64 2.01 -4.62
C ILE A 35 -21.33 1.25 -4.35
N GLY A 36 -21.23 0.04 -4.88
CA GLY A 36 -20.03 -0.78 -4.87
C GLY A 36 -19.29 -0.64 -6.19
N VAL A 37 -18.01 -0.32 -6.14
CA VAL A 37 -17.14 -0.24 -7.32
C VAL A 37 -16.05 -1.29 -7.18
N THR A 38 -15.94 -2.15 -8.20
CA THR A 38 -14.89 -3.16 -8.30
C THR A 38 -14.08 -2.87 -9.56
N SER A 39 -12.77 -2.67 -9.40
CA SER A 39 -11.85 -2.47 -10.51
C SER A 39 -10.76 -3.54 -10.52
N SER A 40 -10.23 -3.83 -11.70
CA SER A 40 -9.00 -4.62 -11.84
C SER A 40 -7.80 -3.73 -11.50
N GLN A 41 -6.93 -4.22 -10.61
CA GLN A 41 -5.72 -3.50 -10.19
C GLN A 41 -4.73 -3.30 -11.35
N VAL A 42 -4.88 -4.01 -12.48
CA VAL A 42 -4.09 -3.74 -13.70
C VAL A 42 -4.38 -2.35 -14.25
N MET A 43 -5.59 -1.85 -14.06
CA MET A 43 -6.05 -0.58 -14.61
C MET A 43 -5.72 0.60 -13.70
N PHE A 44 -6.09 0.51 -12.42
CA PHE A 44 -5.91 1.60 -11.46
C PHE A 44 -5.38 1.09 -10.14
N ASP A 45 -4.56 1.91 -9.47
CA ASP A 45 -4.28 1.72 -8.05
C ASP A 45 -5.41 2.35 -7.20
N VAL A 46 -5.24 2.35 -5.88
CA VAL A 46 -6.22 2.93 -4.96
C VAL A 46 -6.39 4.44 -5.14
N ILE A 47 -5.32 5.15 -5.52
CA ILE A 47 -5.34 6.60 -5.74
C ILE A 47 -6.04 6.88 -7.06
N GLY A 48 -5.74 6.13 -8.11
CA GLY A 48 -6.44 6.23 -9.39
C GLY A 48 -7.93 5.93 -9.28
N THR A 49 -8.29 4.90 -8.52
CA THR A 49 -9.70 4.61 -8.20
C THR A 49 -10.34 5.78 -7.46
N GLN A 50 -9.67 6.37 -6.47
CA GLN A 50 -10.17 7.54 -5.75
C GLN A 50 -10.38 8.74 -6.69
N THR A 51 -9.42 9.01 -7.58
CA THR A 51 -9.48 10.09 -8.57
C THR A 51 -10.66 9.91 -9.53
N LEU A 52 -10.86 8.69 -10.05
CA LEU A 52 -12.00 8.36 -10.91
C LEU A 52 -13.34 8.59 -10.18
N LEU A 53 -13.47 8.10 -8.94
CA LEU A 53 -14.70 8.26 -8.17
C LEU A 53 -14.99 9.74 -7.86
N ARG A 54 -13.96 10.54 -7.56
CA ARG A 54 -14.12 11.99 -7.37
C ARG A 54 -14.61 12.67 -8.64
N ALA A 55 -13.98 12.40 -9.78
CA ALA A 55 -14.42 12.92 -11.08
C ALA A 55 -15.87 12.52 -11.38
N TRP A 56 -16.22 11.26 -11.17
CA TRP A 56 -17.59 10.77 -11.37
C TRP A 56 -18.61 11.48 -10.46
N THR A 57 -18.29 11.68 -9.18
CA THR A 57 -19.18 12.41 -8.26
C THR A 57 -19.34 13.89 -8.62
N ARG A 58 -18.30 14.54 -9.17
CA ARG A 58 -18.37 15.93 -9.66
C ARG A 58 -19.31 16.05 -10.86
N LEU A 59 -19.20 15.12 -11.82
CA LEU A 59 -20.13 15.04 -12.96
C LEU A 59 -21.58 14.86 -12.48
N LEU A 60 -21.81 13.96 -11.53
CA LEU A 60 -23.14 13.73 -10.96
C LEU A 60 -23.68 14.94 -10.19
N ALA A 61 -22.80 15.79 -9.64
CA ALA A 61 -23.18 17.05 -8.99
C ALA A 61 -23.53 18.16 -10.01
N GLY A 62 -23.48 17.88 -11.32
CA GLY A 62 -23.81 18.83 -12.38
C GLY A 62 -22.65 19.71 -12.83
N GLU A 63 -21.42 19.39 -12.41
CA GLU A 63 -20.25 20.10 -12.91
C GLU A 63 -20.00 19.75 -14.39
N ASN A 64 -19.59 20.74 -15.19
CA ASN A 64 -19.28 20.53 -16.59
C ASN A 64 -18.04 19.60 -16.73
N VAL A 65 -18.10 18.64 -17.64
CA VAL A 65 -16.99 17.72 -17.95
C VAL A 65 -15.71 18.47 -18.30
N ASP A 66 -15.79 19.61 -18.98
CA ASP A 66 -14.64 20.43 -19.36
C ASP A 66 -13.92 21.06 -18.16
N ALA A 67 -14.60 21.20 -17.02
CA ALA A 67 -14.03 21.69 -15.76
C ALA A 67 -13.35 20.57 -14.93
N ILE A 68 -13.50 19.32 -15.35
CA ILE A 68 -12.87 18.16 -14.73
C ILE A 68 -11.65 17.80 -15.56
N GLN A 69 -10.48 18.09 -14.99
CA GLN A 69 -9.21 17.78 -15.62
C GLN A 69 -9.13 16.28 -15.94
N GLY A 70 -8.85 15.96 -17.21
CA GLY A 70 -8.60 14.61 -17.67
C GLY A 70 -7.13 14.20 -17.55
N MET A 71 -6.88 12.93 -17.85
CA MET A 71 -5.55 12.38 -18.11
C MET A 71 -5.46 12.08 -19.61
N ASP A 72 -4.35 12.42 -20.26
CA ASP A 72 -4.16 12.03 -21.66
C ASP A 72 -4.07 10.49 -21.77
N TRP A 73 -4.46 9.95 -22.92
CA TRP A 73 -4.57 8.50 -23.12
C TRP A 73 -3.23 7.77 -23.05
N ASP A 74 -2.17 8.44 -23.51
CA ASP A 74 -0.83 7.92 -23.75
C ASP A 74 0.21 8.46 -22.76
N VAL A 75 -0.22 8.96 -21.59
CA VAL A 75 0.70 9.39 -20.52
C VAL A 75 1.51 8.19 -20.03
N ALA A 76 2.81 8.17 -20.36
CA ALA A 76 3.77 7.16 -19.96
C ALA A 76 4.90 7.78 -19.10
N PRO A 77 4.58 8.21 -17.87
CA PRO A 77 5.48 9.01 -17.03
C PRO A 77 6.68 8.18 -16.54
N PHE A 78 6.57 6.85 -16.64
CA PHE A 78 7.60 5.89 -16.24
C PHE A 78 8.49 5.44 -17.39
N GLU A 79 8.22 5.87 -18.64
CA GLU A 79 8.99 5.41 -19.80
C GLU A 79 10.45 5.85 -19.74
N SER A 80 10.73 7.04 -19.22
CA SER A 80 12.09 7.55 -19.01
C SER A 80 12.92 6.75 -18.01
N PHE A 81 12.29 5.88 -17.21
CA PHE A 81 12.98 5.02 -16.24
C PHE A 81 13.33 3.64 -16.81
N ARG A 82 12.83 3.29 -18.01
CA ARG A 82 13.18 2.04 -18.68
C ARG A 82 14.68 2.01 -19.00
N GLY A 83 15.42 1.17 -18.29
CA GLY A 83 16.85 0.89 -18.56
C GLY A 83 17.85 1.69 -17.72
N ALA A 84 17.42 2.40 -16.68
CA ALA A 84 18.32 3.22 -15.85
C ALA A 84 19.18 2.42 -14.85
N CYS A 85 18.86 1.15 -14.58
CA CYS A 85 19.63 0.31 -13.66
C CYS A 85 19.78 -1.12 -14.20
N ASP A 86 21.01 -1.66 -14.17
CA ASP A 86 21.26 -3.10 -14.24
C ASP A 86 20.76 -3.73 -12.95
N VAL A 87 19.45 -3.97 -12.89
CA VAL A 87 18.85 -4.61 -11.73
C VAL A 87 19.28 -6.06 -11.73
N ASN A 88 20.25 -6.39 -10.88
CA ASN A 88 20.38 -7.75 -10.36
C ASN A 88 19.11 -8.01 -9.54
N LEU A 89 18.01 -8.35 -10.22
CA LEU A 89 16.84 -8.95 -9.60
C LEU A 89 17.37 -10.16 -8.85
N VAL A 90 17.59 -10.01 -7.55
CA VAL A 90 17.76 -11.12 -6.64
C VAL A 90 16.43 -11.83 -6.74
N ARG A 91 16.38 -12.82 -7.63
CA ARG A 91 15.24 -13.69 -7.89
C ARG A 91 15.03 -14.44 -6.57
N GLY A 92 14.27 -13.82 -5.66
CA GLY A 92 14.06 -14.28 -4.28
C GLY A 92 13.33 -15.62 -4.18
N TYR A 93 13.04 -16.25 -5.30
CA TYR A 93 12.62 -17.63 -5.39
C TYR A 93 13.83 -18.50 -5.74
N GLY A 94 14.69 -18.71 -4.73
CA GLY A 94 15.57 -19.86 -4.71
C GLY A 94 14.72 -21.10 -4.94
N SER A 95 14.97 -21.76 -6.06
CA SER A 95 14.33 -22.95 -6.58
C SER A 95 14.58 -24.15 -5.67
N HIS A 96 13.93 -24.17 -4.52
CA HIS A 96 13.97 -25.27 -3.57
C HIS A 96 12.51 -25.67 -3.27
N LEU A 97 12.17 -26.94 -3.54
CA LEU A 97 10.88 -27.56 -3.23
C LEU A 97 10.25 -27.12 -1.88
N PRO A 98 11.02 -26.94 -0.78
CA PRO A 98 10.48 -26.47 0.50
C PRO A 98 9.80 -25.09 0.42
N GLY A 99 10.30 -24.17 -0.42
CA GLY A 99 9.74 -22.82 -0.57
C GLY A 99 8.35 -22.80 -1.23
N LEU A 100 8.00 -23.84 -1.98
CA LEU A 100 6.69 -24.03 -2.61
C LEU A 100 5.71 -24.76 -1.69
N LEU A 101 6.20 -25.70 -0.88
CA LEU A 101 5.37 -26.51 0.02
C LEU A 101 4.96 -25.75 1.30
N VAL A 102 5.86 -24.94 1.88
CA VAL A 102 5.56 -24.16 3.09
C VAL A 102 4.37 -23.22 2.94
N PRO A 103 4.22 -22.41 1.87
CA PRO A 103 3.03 -21.58 1.71
C PRO A 103 1.76 -22.41 1.47
N LEU A 104 1.83 -23.54 0.77
CA LEU A 104 0.69 -24.44 0.57
C LEU A 104 0.23 -25.08 1.89
N VAL A 105 1.16 -25.59 2.69
CA VAL A 105 0.87 -26.14 4.03
C VAL A 105 0.35 -25.06 4.96
N ARG A 106 0.91 -23.85 4.93
CA ARG A 106 0.38 -22.70 5.69
C ARG A 106 -1.02 -22.29 5.22
N LEU A 107 -1.31 -22.35 3.93
CA LEU A 107 -2.65 -22.07 3.39
C LEU A 107 -3.65 -23.13 3.85
N TRP A 108 -3.22 -24.40 3.93
CA TRP A 108 -4.04 -25.53 4.40
C TRP A 108 -4.26 -25.51 5.93
N MET A 109 -3.29 -25.02 6.70
CA MET A 109 -3.38 -24.86 8.16
C MET A 109 -4.04 -23.55 8.61
N ARG A 110 -4.49 -22.67 7.70
CA ARG A 110 -5.23 -21.47 8.09
C ARG A 110 -6.61 -21.87 8.59
N GLY A 111 -6.89 -21.57 9.87
CA GLY A 111 -8.25 -21.54 10.38
C GLY A 111 -9.12 -20.55 9.59
N PRO A 112 -10.44 -20.55 9.80
CA PRO A 112 -11.35 -19.67 9.07
C PRO A 112 -10.92 -18.20 9.27
N GLU A 113 -10.57 -17.54 8.17
CA GLU A 113 -10.25 -16.11 8.18
C GLU A 113 -11.50 -15.31 8.55
N VAL A 114 -11.52 -14.73 9.74
CA VAL A 114 -12.58 -13.83 10.18
C VAL A 114 -12.18 -12.40 9.85
N ARG A 115 -12.98 -11.72 9.04
CA ARG A 115 -12.80 -10.30 8.75
C ARG A 115 -13.38 -9.48 9.89
N LYS A 116 -12.57 -8.61 10.48
CA LYS A 116 -13.01 -7.67 11.52
C LYS A 116 -12.66 -6.26 11.08
N LEU A 117 -13.66 -5.38 11.10
CA LEU A 117 -13.43 -3.95 10.96
C LEU A 117 -13.02 -3.40 12.33
N ILE A 118 -11.82 -2.83 12.40
CA ILE A 118 -11.31 -2.20 13.62
C ILE A 118 -11.29 -0.71 13.36
N ARG A 119 -12.13 0.02 14.10
CA ARG A 119 -12.15 1.48 14.08
C ARG A 119 -11.20 2.00 15.16
N VAL A 120 -10.15 2.68 14.74
CA VAL A 120 -9.26 3.40 15.65
C VAL A 120 -9.69 4.86 15.70
N PRO A 121 -10.02 5.42 16.88
CA PRO A 121 -10.41 6.83 16.98
C PRO A 121 -9.27 7.77 16.57
N LYS A 122 -9.60 8.85 15.85
CA LYS A 122 -8.62 9.86 15.43
C LYS A 122 -7.90 10.49 16.63
N ALA A 123 -8.66 10.89 17.65
CA ALA A 123 -8.10 11.49 18.87
C ALA A 123 -7.08 10.58 19.58
N PHE A 124 -7.32 9.26 19.57
CA PHE A 124 -6.38 8.28 20.12
C PHE A 124 -5.06 8.27 19.34
N LEU A 125 -5.10 8.29 18.01
CA LEU A 125 -3.89 8.32 17.18
C LEU A 125 -3.12 9.64 17.31
N GLU A 126 -3.84 10.76 17.41
CA GLU A 126 -3.23 12.08 17.62
C GLU A 126 -2.50 12.15 18.96
N GLU A 127 -3.13 11.62 20.01
CA GLU A 127 -2.52 11.55 21.34
C GLU A 127 -1.29 10.63 21.35
N LEU A 128 -1.40 9.45 20.74
CA LEU A 128 -0.29 8.51 20.62
C LEU A 128 0.89 9.11 19.85
N LYS A 129 0.61 9.85 18.77
CA LYS A 129 1.63 10.59 18.02
C LYS A 129 2.26 11.68 18.89
N ARG A 130 1.46 12.42 19.66
CA ARG A 130 1.94 13.48 20.56
C ARG A 130 2.91 12.92 21.61
N GLU A 131 2.56 11.80 22.24
CA GLU A 131 3.41 11.11 23.22
C GLU A 131 4.73 10.65 22.60
N ILE A 132 4.68 10.02 21.42
CA ILE A 132 5.88 9.59 20.68
C ILE A 132 6.77 10.78 20.36
N MET A 133 6.21 11.87 19.81
CA MET A 133 6.99 13.05 19.46
C MET A 133 7.63 13.73 20.68
N LEU A 134 6.97 13.67 21.85
CA LEU A 134 7.55 14.13 23.11
C LEU A 134 8.72 13.25 23.57
N ASP A 135 8.57 11.93 23.53
CA ASP A 135 9.64 10.97 23.88
C ASP A 135 10.86 11.15 22.97
N LEU A 136 10.64 11.29 21.66
CA LEU A 136 11.72 11.55 20.69
C LEU A 136 12.44 12.87 20.98
N LYS A 137 11.70 13.92 21.32
CA LYS A 137 12.28 15.22 21.70
C LYS A 137 13.11 15.12 22.97
N LEU A 138 12.64 14.37 23.98
CA LEU A 138 13.39 14.13 25.22
C LEU A 138 14.69 13.36 24.99
N LYS A 139 14.71 12.46 24.00
CA LYS A 139 15.90 11.74 23.55
C LYS A 139 16.85 12.59 22.67
N GLY A 140 16.52 13.86 22.42
CA GLY A 140 17.32 14.76 21.59
C GLY A 140 17.24 14.47 20.08
N LEU A 141 16.25 13.69 19.64
CA LEU A 141 16.02 13.41 18.23
C LEU A 141 15.16 14.51 17.62
N SER A 142 15.61 15.09 16.50
CA SER A 142 14.88 16.11 15.74
C SER A 142 13.96 15.53 14.66
N GLU A 143 14.05 14.22 14.42
CA GLU A 143 13.27 13.50 13.43
C GLU A 143 11.77 13.50 13.77
N ARG A 144 10.93 13.46 12.74
CA ARG A 144 9.48 13.47 12.85
C ARG A 144 8.91 12.17 12.34
N VAL A 145 7.76 11.77 12.88
CA VAL A 145 7.04 10.57 12.47
C VAL A 145 5.72 10.98 11.81
N ASP A 146 5.33 10.29 10.74
CA ASP A 146 4.09 10.55 10.03
C ASP A 146 2.87 10.00 10.81
N ILE A 147 1.68 10.56 10.54
CA ILE A 147 0.42 10.06 11.09
C ILE A 147 0.10 8.63 10.65
N TYR A 148 0.70 8.14 9.57
CA TYR A 148 0.53 6.77 9.08
C TYR A 148 1.54 5.76 9.66
N ASP A 149 2.70 6.22 10.14
CA ASP A 149 3.71 5.33 10.74
C ASP A 149 3.30 4.84 12.13
N VAL A 150 2.73 5.75 12.93
CA VAL A 150 2.24 5.45 14.29
C VAL A 150 1.20 4.33 14.31
N PRO A 151 0.10 4.36 13.53
CA PRO A 151 -0.89 3.29 13.51
C PRO A 151 -0.30 1.99 12.97
N LEU A 152 0.61 2.03 11.99
CA LEU A 152 1.28 0.81 11.49
C LEU A 152 2.15 0.17 12.57
N ALA A 153 2.99 0.95 13.25
CA ALA A 153 3.82 0.46 14.37
C ALA A 153 2.96 -0.12 15.50
N TRP A 154 1.87 0.58 15.86
CA TRP A 154 0.92 0.16 16.89
C TRP A 154 0.23 -1.15 16.50
N TRP A 155 -0.23 -1.25 15.24
CA TRP A 155 -0.87 -2.44 14.72
C TRP A 155 0.06 -3.65 14.70
N LEU A 156 1.31 -3.46 14.28
CA LEU A 156 2.34 -4.53 14.31
C LEU A 156 2.58 -5.00 15.74
N LYS A 157 2.76 -4.06 16.68
CA LYS A 157 2.97 -4.38 18.11
C LYS A 157 1.82 -5.21 18.68
N ILE A 158 0.57 -4.83 18.41
CA ILE A 158 -0.60 -5.61 18.86
C ILE A 158 -0.68 -6.96 18.15
N SER A 159 -0.52 -7.00 16.84
CA SER A 159 -0.64 -8.21 16.03
C SER A 159 0.36 -9.28 16.43
N TYR A 160 1.55 -8.87 16.87
CA TYR A 160 2.63 -9.77 17.29
C TYR A 160 2.75 -9.92 18.82
N SER A 161 1.92 -9.24 19.61
CA SER A 161 1.90 -9.38 21.07
C SER A 161 1.52 -10.79 21.54
N VAL A 162 0.70 -11.50 20.75
CA VAL A 162 0.24 -12.87 21.05
C VAL A 162 1.30 -13.95 20.81
N ARG A 163 2.44 -13.59 20.21
CA ARG A 163 3.54 -14.53 19.93
C ARG A 163 4.33 -14.80 21.21
N LYS A 164 5.09 -15.92 21.20
CA LYS A 164 5.96 -16.26 22.33
C LYS A 164 6.99 -15.16 22.56
N CYS A 165 7.23 -14.83 23.83
CA CYS A 165 8.29 -13.90 24.19
C CYS A 165 9.64 -14.41 23.66
N GLY A 166 10.41 -13.52 23.03
CA GLY A 166 11.71 -13.86 22.45
C GLY A 166 11.65 -14.58 21.09
N ASP A 167 10.50 -14.61 20.42
CA ASP A 167 10.38 -15.14 19.05
C ASP A 167 11.29 -14.37 18.08
N LYS A 168 12.25 -15.08 17.48
CA LYS A 168 13.26 -14.52 16.57
C LYS A 168 12.85 -14.59 15.10
N THR A 169 11.62 -15.01 14.80
CA THR A 169 11.13 -15.11 13.43
C THR A 169 11.22 -13.74 12.75
N PRO A 170 11.91 -13.60 11.60
CA PRO A 170 11.97 -12.34 10.88
C PRO A 170 10.63 -12.06 10.20
N ILE A 171 10.15 -10.84 10.34
CA ILE A 171 8.96 -10.31 9.69
C ILE A 171 9.40 -9.23 8.69
N HIS A 172 8.98 -9.41 7.45
CA HIS A 172 9.09 -8.40 6.41
C HIS A 172 7.78 -7.62 6.38
N VAL A 173 7.89 -6.31 6.56
CA VAL A 173 6.76 -5.39 6.42
C VAL A 173 6.96 -4.64 5.12
N HIS A 174 5.90 -4.53 4.31
CA HIS A 174 5.89 -3.78 3.07
C HIS A 174 4.91 -2.63 3.24
N ARG A 175 5.38 -1.40 3.07
CA ARG A 175 4.52 -0.21 3.08
C ARG A 175 4.23 0.19 1.63
N PRO A 176 2.98 0.17 1.17
CA PRO A 176 2.64 0.72 -0.13
C PRO A 176 2.86 2.23 -0.13
N VAL A 177 3.44 2.75 -1.20
CA VAL A 177 3.68 4.17 -1.43
C VAL A 177 3.22 4.58 -2.81
N ASN A 178 2.73 5.81 -2.92
CA ASN A 178 2.44 6.41 -4.19
C ASN A 178 3.73 7.08 -4.71
N LEU A 179 4.17 6.67 -5.89
CA LEU A 179 5.33 7.22 -6.57
C LEU A 179 5.02 8.57 -7.21
N TRP A 180 3.77 8.85 -7.59
CA TRP A 180 3.34 10.08 -8.28
C TRP A 180 3.83 11.40 -7.64
N PRO A 181 3.73 11.60 -6.31
CA PRO A 181 4.22 12.83 -5.67
C PRO A 181 5.73 12.83 -5.36
N MET A 182 6.47 11.77 -5.70
CA MET A 182 7.89 11.69 -5.36
C MET A 182 8.74 12.50 -6.35
N CYS A 183 9.83 13.09 -5.86
CA CYS A 183 10.80 13.86 -6.66
C CYS A 183 11.61 13.02 -7.67
N ILE A 184 11.17 11.81 -7.97
CA ILE A 184 11.84 10.88 -8.88
C ILE A 184 11.61 11.26 -10.35
N PHE A 185 10.52 11.98 -10.65
CA PHE A 185 10.22 12.41 -12.02
C PHE A 185 11.12 13.57 -12.43
N PRO A 186 11.91 13.44 -13.51
CA PRO A 186 12.69 14.55 -14.04
C PRO A 186 11.76 15.60 -14.64
N GLY A 187 11.58 16.71 -13.93
CA GLY A 187 10.71 17.82 -14.35
C GLY A 187 10.26 18.65 -13.14
N ASP A 188 9.80 19.87 -13.40
CA ASP A 188 9.27 20.78 -12.36
C ASP A 188 8.19 20.03 -11.57
N SER A 189 8.50 19.77 -10.30
CA SER A 189 8.01 18.64 -9.51
C SER A 189 6.59 18.83 -8.96
N THR A 190 5.64 19.06 -9.86
CA THR A 190 4.21 18.83 -9.64
C THR A 190 3.60 18.47 -11.00
N LEU A 191 3.47 17.19 -11.30
CA LEU A 191 2.55 16.78 -12.36
C LEU A 191 1.15 17.20 -11.89
N THR A 192 0.68 18.36 -12.37
CA THR A 192 -0.57 19.04 -12.00
C THR A 192 -1.80 18.31 -12.52
N HIS A 193 -1.61 17.25 -13.31
CA HIS A 193 -2.66 16.49 -13.95
C HIS A 193 -3.00 15.24 -13.16
N PRO A 194 -4.28 14.84 -13.14
CA PRO A 194 -4.67 13.57 -12.52
C PRO A 194 -4.04 12.42 -13.28
N TYR A 195 -3.53 11.44 -12.54
CA TYR A 195 -3.06 10.17 -13.09
C TYR A 195 -3.81 9.04 -12.40
N ILE A 196 -4.45 8.19 -13.22
CA ILE A 196 -5.32 7.13 -12.72
C ILE A 196 -4.68 5.75 -12.80
N ASN A 197 -3.65 5.57 -13.63
CA ASN A 197 -2.97 4.29 -13.76
C ASN A 197 -2.13 4.00 -12.51
N ASN A 198 -1.55 2.79 -12.45
CA ASN A 198 -0.73 2.38 -11.32
C ASN A 198 0.51 3.25 -11.14
N THR A 199 0.62 3.82 -9.94
CA THR A 199 1.78 4.54 -9.41
C THR A 199 2.23 3.99 -8.07
N SER A 200 1.72 2.82 -7.67
CA SER A 200 2.07 2.22 -6.39
C SER A 200 3.35 1.38 -6.47
N SER A 201 4.30 1.64 -5.58
CA SER A 201 5.33 0.66 -5.20
C SER A 201 5.18 0.25 -3.74
N THR A 202 6.00 -0.68 -3.27
CA THR A 202 6.09 -1.04 -1.85
C THR A 202 7.49 -0.89 -1.34
N ILE A 203 7.66 -0.16 -0.24
CA ILE A 203 8.94 -0.03 0.44
C ILE A 203 9.10 -1.19 1.41
N PRO A 204 10.10 -2.08 1.22
CA PRO A 204 10.40 -3.11 2.19
C PRO A 204 11.08 -2.48 3.41
N LEU A 205 10.53 -2.74 4.59
CA LEU A 205 11.22 -2.42 5.83
C LEU A 205 12.33 -3.45 6.09
N PRO A 206 13.46 -3.03 6.71
CA PRO A 206 14.46 -3.98 7.20
C PRO A 206 13.80 -5.07 8.05
N PRO A 207 14.17 -6.35 7.89
CA PRO A 207 13.51 -7.45 8.59
C PRO A 207 13.58 -7.25 10.11
N LEU A 208 12.43 -7.30 10.78
CA LEU A 208 12.34 -7.17 12.23
C LEU A 208 11.99 -8.52 12.85
N ALA A 209 12.72 -8.92 13.88
CA ALA A 209 12.34 -10.08 14.68
C ALA A 209 11.00 -9.80 15.38
N VAL A 210 10.16 -10.84 15.53
CA VAL A 210 8.89 -10.72 16.28
C VAL A 210 9.10 -10.14 17.69
N SER A 211 10.18 -10.53 18.36
CA SER A 211 10.56 -10.01 19.68
C SER A 211 10.71 -8.49 19.70
N ALA A 212 11.20 -7.88 18.62
CA ALA A 212 11.35 -6.42 18.53
C ALA A 212 10.00 -5.71 18.66
N PHE A 213 8.92 -6.26 18.07
CA PHE A 213 7.59 -5.66 18.23
C PHE A 213 7.11 -5.69 19.69
N GLN A 214 7.53 -6.69 20.46
CA GLN A 214 7.13 -6.84 21.85
C GLN A 214 7.95 -5.91 22.76
N THR A 215 9.28 -5.89 22.59
CA THR A 215 10.21 -5.23 23.50
C THR A 215 10.49 -3.77 23.16
N GLU A 216 10.49 -3.39 21.87
CA GLU A 216 10.85 -2.02 21.48
C GLU A 216 9.73 -1.03 21.83
N PRO A 217 10.07 0.19 22.29
CA PRO A 217 9.11 1.27 22.45
C PRO A 217 8.43 1.59 21.13
N LEU A 218 7.15 1.99 21.21
CA LEU A 218 6.36 2.29 20.01
C LEU A 218 7.00 3.38 19.14
N GLY A 219 7.59 4.40 19.77
CA GLY A 219 8.29 5.49 19.08
C GLY A 219 9.47 5.02 18.24
N GLU A 220 10.25 4.05 18.72
CA GLU A 220 11.39 3.49 17.98
C GLU A 220 10.92 2.70 16.75
N LEU A 221 9.85 1.91 16.90
CA LEU A 221 9.26 1.18 15.78
C LEU A 221 8.73 2.15 14.72
N ALA A 222 8.00 3.19 15.14
CA ALA A 222 7.47 4.19 14.22
C ALA A 222 8.59 4.98 13.52
N LEU A 223 9.66 5.31 14.24
CA LEU A 223 10.82 6.00 13.70
C LEU A 223 11.59 5.13 12.68
N ARG A 224 11.71 3.82 12.91
CA ARG A 224 12.30 2.89 11.92
C ARG A 224 11.48 2.86 10.64
N ILE A 225 10.16 2.87 10.76
CA ILE A 225 9.28 2.94 9.58
C ILE A 225 9.51 4.25 8.83
N TRP A 226 9.50 5.37 9.53
CA TRP A 226 9.77 6.69 8.95
C TRP A 226 11.13 6.75 8.24
N ARG A 227 12.19 6.27 8.89
CA ARG A 227 13.55 6.26 8.32
C ARG A 227 13.65 5.42 7.06
N ALA A 228 13.02 4.25 7.03
CA ALA A 228 12.99 3.40 5.83
C ALA A 228 12.35 4.12 4.64
N ILE A 229 11.27 4.87 4.87
CA ILE A 229 10.59 5.65 3.82
C ILE A 229 11.42 6.84 3.38
N THR A 230 12.00 7.56 4.34
CA THR A 230 12.86 8.71 4.06
C THR A 230 14.07 8.31 3.23
N LEU A 231 14.70 7.17 3.57
CA LEU A 231 15.80 6.61 2.78
C LEU A 231 15.35 6.28 1.35
N TYR A 232 14.20 5.64 1.20
CA TYR A 232 13.65 5.32 -0.12
C TYR A 232 13.40 6.57 -0.98
N HIS A 233 12.85 7.65 -0.40
CA HIS A 233 12.68 8.93 -1.11
C HIS A 233 13.99 9.52 -1.67
N THR A 234 15.13 9.19 -1.06
CA THR A 234 16.46 9.65 -1.49
C THR A 234 17.21 8.63 -2.36
N ASP A 235 16.74 7.38 -2.41
CA ASP A 235 17.39 6.27 -3.11
C ASP A 235 16.77 6.04 -4.49
N LEU A 236 17.12 6.93 -5.42
CA LEU A 236 16.65 6.86 -6.82
C LEU A 236 17.01 5.54 -7.51
N CYS A 237 18.12 4.91 -7.15
CA CYS A 237 18.56 3.64 -7.75
C CYS A 237 17.62 2.50 -7.36
N THR A 238 17.24 2.40 -6.09
CA THR A 238 16.28 1.38 -5.63
C THR A 238 14.91 1.60 -6.25
N ILE A 239 14.44 2.86 -6.35
CA ILE A 239 13.18 3.19 -7.01
C ILE A 239 13.21 2.80 -8.50
N GLN A 240 14.29 3.16 -9.20
CA GLN A 240 14.50 2.80 -10.60
C GLN A 240 14.55 1.29 -10.83
N ALA A 241 15.06 0.53 -9.86
CA ALA A 241 15.13 -0.91 -9.94
C ALA A 241 13.77 -1.63 -9.77
N GLU A 242 12.81 -0.97 -9.14
CA GLU A 242 11.46 -1.52 -8.90
C GLU A 242 10.44 -1.18 -10.00
N LEU A 243 10.76 -0.21 -10.87
CA LEU A 243 9.94 0.27 -11.99
C LEU A 243 10.21 -0.50 -13.30
#